data_AF-A0A3M1BI22-F1
#
_entry.id   AF-A0A3M1BI22-F1
#
_cell.length_a   1.000
_cell.length_b   1.000
_cell.length_c   1.000
_cell.angle_alpha   90.00
_cell.angle_beta   90.00
_cell.angle_gamma   90.00
#
_symmetry.space_group_name_H-M   'P 1'
#
loop_
_entity.id
_entity.type
_entity.pdbx_description
1 polymer ?
#
loop_
_entity_poly.entity_id
_entity_poly.type
_entity_poly.pdbx_seq_one_letter_code
_entity_poly.pdbx_strand_id
1 'polypeptide(L)'
;MRKCQKCGQKAVVSLPQHRLSLCKEHYIEWYLRRVESTVREFSMFQREDRVLVAVSGGKDSLSLWDALHRLGYRADGLYIDLGIGEYSQRSRQACEKFALERGLELSVVELRQEIATIPQISEVESRPACSFCGQLKRYYMNRFARERGYRVIATGHN
;
A
#
# COMPACT_ATOMS: atom_id res chain seq x y z
N MET A 1 12.47 -19.10 26.39
CA MET A 1 11.50 -18.63 25.36
C MET A 1 11.06 -17.21 25.73
N ARG A 2 11.16 -16.23 24.82
CA ARG A 2 10.77 -14.84 25.14
C ARG A 2 9.24 -14.74 25.30
N LYS A 3 8.80 -14.03 26.35
CA LYS A 3 7.38 -13.78 26.63
C LYS A 3 6.97 -12.41 26.07
N CYS A 4 5.71 -12.27 25.72
CA CYS A 4 5.11 -11.00 25.35
C CYS A 4 5.14 -10.07 26.56
N GLN A 5 5.69 -8.87 26.40
CA GLN A 5 5.79 -7.91 27.50
C GLN A 5 4.45 -7.29 27.92
N LYS A 6 3.40 -7.38 27.09
CA LYS A 6 2.06 -6.90 27.45
C LYS A 6 1.22 -7.92 28.22
N CYS A 7 1.29 -9.22 27.89
CA CYS A 7 0.41 -10.24 28.48
C CYS A 7 1.09 -11.50 29.00
N GLY A 8 2.42 -11.62 28.89
CA GLY A 8 3.17 -12.79 29.37
C GLY A 8 3.07 -14.05 28.50
N GLN A 9 2.20 -14.08 27.48
CA GLN A 9 2.07 -15.20 26.52
C GLN A 9 3.34 -15.39 25.67
N LYS A 10 3.44 -16.47 24.89
CA LYS A 10 4.59 -16.69 23.98
C LYS A 10 4.71 -15.53 22.99
N ALA A 11 5.88 -14.89 22.94
CA ALA A 11 6.16 -13.89 21.91
C ALA A 11 6.42 -14.56 20.56
N VAL A 12 5.90 -13.95 19.49
CA VAL A 12 6.12 -14.39 18.10
C VAL A 12 6.97 -13.40 17.30
N VAL A 13 7.05 -12.13 17.76
CA VAL A 13 7.91 -11.10 17.19
C VAL A 13 8.79 -10.49 18.27
N SER A 14 10.06 -10.25 17.93
CA SER A 14 11.02 -9.50 18.75
C SER A 14 11.49 -8.28 17.97
N LEU A 15 11.45 -7.10 18.60
CA LEU A 15 11.83 -5.81 18.04
C LEU A 15 12.99 -5.22 18.86
N PRO A 16 14.25 -5.58 18.57
CA PRO A 16 15.40 -5.17 19.39
C PRO A 16 15.57 -3.65 19.50
N GLN A 17 15.33 -2.92 18.41
CA GLN A 17 15.45 -1.46 18.35
C GLN A 17 14.48 -0.76 19.31
N HIS A 18 13.34 -1.40 19.58
CA HIS A 18 12.34 -0.92 20.53
C HIS A 18 12.43 -1.61 21.90
N ARG A 19 13.38 -2.55 22.07
CA ARG A 19 13.49 -3.43 23.25
C ARG A 19 12.17 -4.14 23.58
N LEU A 20 11.44 -4.55 22.52
CA LEU A 20 10.12 -5.17 22.64
C LEU A 20 10.10 -6.65 22.24
N SER A 21 9.25 -7.43 22.91
CA SER A 21 8.85 -8.79 22.48
C SER A 21 7.34 -8.93 22.65
N LEU A 22 6.63 -9.29 21.58
CA LEU A 22 5.17 -9.25 21.50
C LEU A 22 4.57 -10.55 20.96
N CYS A 23 3.41 -10.95 21.48
CA CYS A 23 2.58 -11.97 20.84
C CYS A 23 1.90 -11.38 19.58
N LYS A 24 1.17 -12.20 18.84
CA LYS A 24 0.58 -11.80 17.55
C LYS A 24 -0.36 -10.61 17.70
N GLU A 25 -1.26 -10.66 18.68
CA GLU A 25 -2.30 -9.67 18.92
C GLU A 25 -1.68 -8.32 19.29
N HIS A 26 -0.76 -8.33 20.26
CA HIS A 26 -0.09 -7.13 20.74
C HIS A 26 0.90 -6.55 19.73
N TYR A 27 1.48 -7.36 18.85
CA TYR A 27 2.29 -6.86 17.74
C TYR A 27 1.44 -6.08 16.74
N ILE A 28 0.28 -6.61 16.35
CA ILE A 28 -0.63 -5.93 15.44
C ILE A 28 -1.15 -4.62 16.05
N GLU A 29 -1.53 -4.64 17.33
CA GLU A 29 -1.92 -3.42 18.04
C GLU A 29 -0.78 -2.39 18.08
N TRP A 30 0.45 -2.83 18.36
CA TRP A 30 1.63 -1.97 18.36
C TRP A 30 1.89 -1.36 16.97
N TYR A 31 1.78 -2.16 15.91
CA TYR A 31 1.94 -1.71 14.53
C TYR A 31 0.92 -0.63 14.16
N LEU A 32 -0.37 -0.85 14.44
CA LEU A 32 -1.42 0.14 14.17
C LEU A 32 -1.19 1.45 14.92
N ARG A 33 -0.83 1.36 16.22
CA ARG A 33 -0.47 2.55 17.00
C ARG A 33 0.74 3.28 16.42
N ARG A 34 1.74 2.55 15.89
CA ARG A 34 2.91 3.17 15.27
C ARG A 34 2.53 3.93 14.01
N VAL A 35 1.68 3.35 13.15
CA VAL A 35 1.15 4.03 11.96
C VAL A 35 0.38 5.30 12.34
N GLU A 36 -0.57 5.19 13.28
CA GLU A 36 -1.37 6.34 13.73
C GLU A 36 -0.50 7.45 14.34
N SER A 37 0.46 7.10 15.19
CA SER A 37 1.39 8.07 15.77
C SER A 37 2.21 8.78 14.71
N THR A 38 2.73 8.07 13.70
CA THR A 38 3.49 8.68 12.60
C THR A 38 2.63 9.65 11.79
N VAL A 39 1.39 9.26 11.43
CA VAL A 39 0.46 10.15 10.69
C VAL A 39 0.23 11.46 11.47
N ARG A 40 0.05 11.36 12.80
CA ARG A 40 -0.17 12.53 13.67
C ARG A 40 1.09 13.37 13.88
N GLU A 41 2.22 12.73 14.15
CA GLU A 41 3.51 13.40 14.41
C GLU A 41 3.92 14.30 13.24
N PHE A 42 3.76 13.80 12.01
CA PHE A 42 4.12 14.54 10.80
C PHE A 42 2.94 15.29 10.18
N SER A 43 1.78 15.32 10.83
CA SER A 43 0.56 15.96 10.31
C SER A 43 0.25 15.58 8.85
N MET A 44 0.36 14.28 8.53
CA MET A 44 0.31 13.81 7.14
C MET A 44 -1.07 14.01 6.50
N PHE A 45 -2.14 13.73 7.25
CA PHE A 45 -3.54 13.87 6.86
C PHE A 45 -4.48 13.70 8.07
N GLN A 46 -5.74 14.11 7.92
CA GLN A 46 -6.78 14.03 8.94
C GLN A 46 -7.73 12.85 8.71
N ARG A 47 -8.68 12.61 9.64
CA ARG A 47 -9.62 11.46 9.54
C ARG A 47 -10.67 11.66 8.44
N GLU A 48 -10.96 12.92 8.15
CA GLU A 48 -11.97 13.38 7.21
C GLU A 48 -11.44 13.36 5.77
N ASP A 49 -10.11 13.37 5.60
CA ASP A 49 -9.46 13.31 4.30
C ASP A 49 -9.73 11.96 3.62
N ARG A 50 -10.01 12.02 2.32
CA ARG A 50 -9.97 10.84 1.46
C ARG A 50 -8.53 10.56 1.06
N VAL A 51 -8.02 9.41 1.49
CA VAL A 51 -6.67 8.94 1.25
C VAL A 51 -6.67 7.92 0.12
N LEU A 52 -5.93 8.18 -0.94
CA LEU A 52 -5.71 7.22 -2.01
C LEU A 52 -4.46 6.38 -1.71
N VAL A 53 -4.62 5.09 -1.46
CA VAL A 53 -3.51 4.19 -1.18
C VAL A 53 -3.05 3.53 -2.47
N ALA A 54 -1.83 3.83 -2.91
CA ALA A 54 -1.24 3.17 -4.08
C ALA A 54 -0.83 1.73 -3.71
N VAL A 55 -1.58 0.74 -4.21
CA VAL A 55 -1.40 -0.69 -3.91
C VAL A 55 -0.77 -1.43 -5.09
N SER A 56 0.20 -2.29 -4.78
CA SER A 56 0.97 -3.06 -5.78
C SER A 56 0.75 -4.58 -5.67
N GLY A 57 -0.11 -5.02 -4.75
CA GLY A 57 -0.27 -6.44 -4.38
C GLY A 57 0.85 -6.94 -3.47
N GLY A 58 1.85 -6.11 -3.16
CA GLY A 58 2.93 -6.41 -2.23
C GLY A 58 2.52 -6.23 -0.77
N LYS A 59 3.27 -6.87 0.14
CA LYS A 59 3.02 -6.84 1.58
C LYS A 59 2.95 -5.42 2.14
N ASP A 60 3.77 -4.50 1.67
CA ASP A 60 3.96 -3.19 2.30
C ASP A 60 2.76 -2.27 2.04
N SER A 61 2.34 -2.18 0.77
CA SER A 61 1.19 -1.36 0.38
C SER A 61 -0.14 -1.96 0.86
N LEU A 62 -0.28 -3.29 0.86
CA LEU A 62 -1.46 -3.95 1.42
C LEU A 62 -1.53 -3.83 2.96
N SER A 63 -0.39 -3.91 3.65
CA SER A 63 -0.35 -3.71 5.11
C SER A 63 -0.67 -2.26 5.48
N LEU A 64 -0.18 -1.29 4.71
CA LEU A 64 -0.54 0.12 4.87
C LEU A 64 -2.05 0.32 4.69
N TRP A 65 -2.63 -0.26 3.63
CA TRP A 65 -4.06 -0.14 3.38
C TRP A 65 -4.90 -0.78 4.51
N ASP A 66 -4.52 -1.97 4.98
CA ASP A 66 -5.13 -2.63 6.15
C ASP A 66 -5.06 -1.75 7.40
N ALA A 67 -3.89 -1.15 7.65
CA ALA A 67 -3.68 -0.31 8.82
C ALA A 67 -4.58 0.94 8.79
N LEU A 68 -4.61 1.65 7.66
CA LEU A 68 -5.43 2.85 7.51
C LEU A 68 -6.92 2.53 7.64
N HIS A 69 -7.37 1.43 7.03
CA HIS A 69 -8.74 0.97 7.16
C HIS A 69 -9.11 0.65 8.62
N ARG A 70 -8.29 -0.14 9.33
CA ARG A 70 -8.55 -0.53 10.72
C ARG A 70 -8.45 0.61 11.73
N LEU A 71 -7.70 1.66 11.38
CA LEU A 71 -7.63 2.90 12.16
C LEU A 71 -8.80 3.85 11.87
N GLY A 72 -9.69 3.49 10.93
CA GLY A 72 -10.90 4.26 10.60
C GLY A 72 -10.67 5.44 9.65
N TYR A 73 -9.58 5.45 8.88
CA TYR A 73 -9.39 6.43 7.81
C TYR A 73 -10.23 6.08 6.58
N ARG A 74 -10.64 7.10 5.83
CA ARG A 74 -11.29 6.94 4.52
C ARG A 74 -10.22 6.62 3.47
N ALA A 75 -9.91 5.33 3.32
CA ALA A 75 -8.81 4.87 2.50
C ALA A 75 -9.29 4.00 1.32
N ASP A 76 -9.20 4.56 0.11
CA ASP A 76 -9.54 3.88 -1.14
C ASP A 76 -8.25 3.39 -1.82
N GLY A 77 -8.29 2.25 -2.50
CA GLY A 77 -7.13 1.65 -3.16
C GLY A 77 -6.99 2.08 -4.61
N LEU A 78 -5.75 2.27 -5.07
CA LEU A 78 -5.41 2.40 -6.48
C LEU A 78 -4.39 1.35 -6.90
N TYR A 79 -4.77 0.48 -7.83
CA TYR A 79 -3.86 -0.41 -8.54
C TYR A 79 -3.54 0.15 -9.93
N ILE A 80 -2.27 0.11 -10.34
CA ILE A 80 -1.83 0.47 -11.69
C ILE A 80 -1.35 -0.81 -12.39
N ASP A 81 -2.12 -1.27 -13.36
CA ASP A 81 -1.77 -2.44 -14.18
C ASP A 81 -0.76 -2.03 -15.26
N LEU A 82 0.47 -2.51 -15.08
CA LEU A 82 1.61 -2.26 -15.96
C LEU A 82 1.64 -3.16 -17.21
N GLY A 83 0.77 -4.17 -17.29
CA GLY A 83 0.72 -5.11 -18.41
C GLY A 83 1.93 -6.04 -18.51
N ILE A 84 2.59 -6.38 -17.40
CA ILE A 84 3.77 -7.26 -17.36
C ILE A 84 3.30 -8.73 -17.24
N GLY A 85 2.56 -9.21 -18.25
CA GLY A 85 2.11 -10.61 -18.35
C GLY A 85 1.47 -11.17 -17.06
N GLU A 86 1.84 -12.39 -16.70
CA GLU A 86 1.32 -13.08 -15.50
C GLU A 86 1.62 -12.33 -14.19
N TYR A 87 2.72 -11.57 -14.13
CA TYR A 87 3.07 -10.83 -12.92
C TYR A 87 2.00 -9.78 -12.58
N SER A 88 1.61 -8.97 -13.56
CA SER A 88 0.55 -7.97 -13.38
C SER A 88 -0.80 -8.62 -13.05
N GLN A 89 -1.11 -9.76 -13.67
CA GLN A 89 -2.36 -10.49 -13.37
C GLN A 89 -2.41 -10.98 -11.91
N ARG A 90 -1.36 -11.63 -11.42
CA ARG A 90 -1.30 -12.10 -10.02
C ARG A 90 -1.31 -10.94 -9.02
N SER A 91 -0.59 -9.88 -9.33
CA SER A 91 -0.51 -8.66 -8.53
C SER A 91 -1.88 -7.96 -8.41
N ARG A 92 -2.62 -7.87 -9.52
CA ARG A 92 -4.00 -7.37 -9.56
C ARG A 92 -4.95 -8.24 -8.75
N GLN A 93 -4.92 -9.56 -8.96
CA GLN A 93 -5.77 -10.51 -8.22
C GLN A 93 -5.56 -10.41 -6.71
N ALA A 94 -4.32 -10.21 -6.26
CA ALA A 94 -4.03 -10.02 -4.83
C ALA A 94 -4.70 -8.74 -4.28
N CYS A 95 -4.69 -7.64 -5.04
CA CYS A 95 -5.35 -6.40 -4.64
C CYS A 95 -6.87 -6.54 -4.63
N GLU A 96 -7.44 -7.11 -5.70
CA GLU A 96 -8.88 -7.32 -5.83
C GLU A 96 -9.41 -8.23 -4.72
N LYS A 97 -8.72 -9.33 -4.44
CA LYS A 97 -9.06 -10.23 -3.32
C LYS A 97 -8.99 -9.52 -1.98
N PHE A 98 -7.93 -8.76 -1.73
CA PHE A 98 -7.76 -8.02 -0.48
C PHE A 98 -8.90 -7.01 -0.27
N ALA A 99 -9.27 -6.27 -1.32
CA ALA A 99 -10.35 -5.30 -1.29
C ALA A 99 -11.71 -5.97 -1.06
N LEU A 100 -12.00 -7.05 -1.77
CA LEU A 100 -13.24 -7.81 -1.66
C LEU A 100 -13.45 -8.38 -0.25
N GLU A 101 -12.43 -9.01 0.33
CA GLU A 101 -12.50 -9.60 1.68
C GLU A 101 -12.78 -8.58 2.79
N ARG A 102 -12.50 -7.29 2.53
CA ARG A 102 -12.63 -6.19 3.50
C ARG A 102 -13.74 -5.20 3.14
N GLY A 103 -14.44 -5.39 2.02
CA GLY A 103 -15.44 -4.45 1.53
C GLY A 103 -14.86 -3.06 1.21
N LEU A 104 -13.65 -3.01 0.64
CA LEU A 104 -12.95 -1.76 0.31
C LEU A 104 -13.08 -1.42 -1.17
N GLU A 105 -13.07 -0.12 -1.49
CA GLU A 105 -13.07 0.37 -2.86
C GLU A 105 -11.67 0.26 -3.48
N LEU A 106 -11.55 -0.46 -4.60
CA LEU A 106 -10.33 -0.56 -5.40
C LEU A 106 -10.58 0.00 -6.80
N SER A 107 -9.82 1.02 -7.18
CA SER A 107 -9.75 1.50 -8.55
C SER A 107 -8.55 0.89 -9.29
N VAL A 108 -8.72 0.64 -10.58
CA VAL A 108 -7.67 0.10 -11.45
C VAL A 108 -7.44 1.06 -12.61
N VAL A 109 -6.17 1.43 -12.83
CA VAL A 109 -5.71 2.12 -14.04
C VAL A 109 -4.92 1.14 -14.88
N GLU A 110 -5.37 0.86 -16.08
CA GLU A 110 -4.69 -0.05 -17.01
C GLU A 110 -3.81 0.73 -17.99
N LEU A 111 -2.50 0.59 -17.88
CA LEU A 111 -1.56 1.34 -18.71
C LEU A 111 -1.75 1.07 -20.21
N ARG A 112 -2.19 -0.15 -20.56
CA ARG A 112 -2.53 -0.53 -21.95
C ARG A 112 -3.66 0.30 -22.57
N GLN A 113 -4.55 0.87 -21.75
CA GLN A 113 -5.67 1.70 -22.22
C GLN A 113 -5.26 3.18 -22.31
N GLU A 114 -4.20 3.57 -21.60
CA GLU A 114 -3.73 4.95 -21.53
C GLU A 114 -2.62 5.24 -22.53
N ILE A 115 -1.72 4.28 -22.77
CA ILE A 115 -0.58 4.43 -23.69
C ILE A 115 -0.17 3.09 -24.30
N ALA A 116 0.49 2.23 -23.53
CA ALA A 116 1.04 0.93 -23.93
C ALA A 116 1.51 0.17 -22.68
N THR A 117 1.71 -1.15 -22.75
CA THR A 117 2.27 -1.90 -21.62
C THR A 117 3.75 -1.60 -21.40
N ILE A 118 4.28 -1.89 -20.21
CA ILE A 118 5.72 -1.71 -19.94
C ILE A 118 6.62 -2.53 -20.89
N PRO A 119 6.29 -3.80 -21.22
CA PRO A 119 7.02 -4.54 -22.26
C PRO A 119 7.02 -3.84 -23.62
N GLN A 120 5.86 -3.37 -24.10
CA GLN A 120 5.75 -2.67 -25.39
C GLN A 120 6.58 -1.38 -25.44
N ILE A 121 6.59 -0.60 -24.34
CA ILE A 121 7.42 0.61 -24.25
C ILE A 121 8.91 0.24 -24.23
N SER A 122 9.27 -0.91 -23.63
CA SER A 122 10.67 -1.37 -23.56
C SER A 122 11.24 -1.75 -24.93
N GLU A 123 10.39 -2.07 -25.91
CA GLU A 123 10.82 -2.41 -27.27
C GLU A 123 11.24 -1.18 -28.08
N VAL A 124 10.73 0.00 -27.73
CA VAL A 124 10.98 1.26 -28.46
C VAL A 124 11.90 2.23 -27.72
N GLU A 125 12.01 2.10 -26.40
CA GLU A 125 12.85 2.96 -25.56
C GLU A 125 14.26 2.37 -25.36
N SER A 126 15.28 3.21 -25.47
CA SER A 126 16.67 2.83 -25.15
C SER A 126 16.95 2.79 -23.65
N ARG A 127 16.03 3.32 -22.83
CA ARG A 127 16.17 3.39 -21.37
C ARG A 127 15.71 2.07 -20.71
N PRO A 128 16.29 1.68 -19.57
CA PRO A 128 15.84 0.51 -18.83
C PRO A 128 14.36 0.58 -18.44
N ALA A 129 13.65 -0.55 -18.52
CA ALA A 129 12.22 -0.67 -18.22
C ALA A 129 11.80 -0.03 -16.87
N CYS A 130 12.63 -0.23 -15.84
CA CYS A 130 12.39 0.29 -14.49
C CYS A 130 12.37 1.83 -14.43
N SER A 131 13.08 2.51 -15.34
CA SER A 131 13.19 3.97 -15.36
C SER A 131 11.83 4.63 -15.68
N PHE A 132 11.21 4.24 -16.80
CA PHE A 132 9.92 4.79 -17.18
C PHE A 132 8.76 4.13 -16.42
N CYS A 133 8.87 2.87 -15.97
CA CYS A 133 7.87 2.26 -15.09
C CYS A 133 7.63 3.10 -13.82
N GLY A 134 8.71 3.57 -13.18
CA GLY A 134 8.60 4.47 -12.03
C GLY A 134 7.94 5.81 -12.38
N GLN A 135 8.31 6.39 -13.51
CA GLN A 135 7.75 7.65 -14.00
C GLN A 135 6.25 7.56 -14.28
N LEU A 136 5.83 6.53 -15.02
CA LEU A 136 4.43 6.29 -15.38
C LEU A 136 3.58 6.05 -14.13
N LYS A 137 4.05 5.21 -13.19
CA LYS A 137 3.33 5.01 -11.92
C LYS A 137 3.07 6.32 -11.19
N ARG A 138 4.10 7.16 -11.02
CA ARG A 138 3.98 8.46 -10.34
C ARG A 138 3.03 9.41 -11.07
N TYR A 139 3.09 9.42 -12.40
CA TYR A 139 2.19 10.23 -13.21
C TYR A 139 0.73 9.80 -13.06
N TYR A 140 0.43 8.52 -13.29
CA TYR A 140 -0.95 8.02 -13.27
C TYR A 140 -1.56 8.03 -11.86
N MET A 141 -0.80 7.76 -10.79
CA MET A 141 -1.35 7.90 -9.44
C MET A 141 -1.72 9.35 -9.13
N ASN A 142 -0.88 10.31 -9.54
CA ASN A 142 -1.14 11.73 -9.30
C ASN A 142 -2.30 12.25 -10.16
N ARG A 143 -2.36 11.86 -11.44
CA ARG A 143 -3.46 12.20 -12.34
C ARG A 143 -4.78 11.67 -11.80
N PHE A 144 -4.85 10.38 -11.45
CA PHE A 144 -6.04 9.76 -10.90
C PHE A 144 -6.51 10.45 -9.61
N ALA A 145 -5.57 10.72 -8.68
CA ALA A 145 -5.88 11.42 -7.44
C ALA A 145 -6.52 12.79 -7.71
N ARG A 146 -5.94 13.58 -8.62
CA ARG A 146 -6.45 14.91 -8.98
C ARG A 146 -7.83 14.84 -9.64
N GLU A 147 -8.02 13.93 -10.59
CA GLU A 147 -9.30 13.79 -11.33
C GLU A 147 -10.44 13.32 -10.42
N ARG A 148 -10.15 12.52 -9.40
CA ARG A 148 -11.14 11.99 -8.45
C ARG A 148 -11.24 12.78 -7.13
N GLY A 149 -10.53 13.90 -7.03
CA GLY A 149 -10.61 14.81 -5.88
C GLY A 149 -9.95 14.30 -4.60
N TYR A 150 -9.00 13.37 -4.70
CA TYR A 150 -8.16 12.97 -3.55
C TYR A 150 -7.12 14.04 -3.27
N ARG A 151 -6.97 14.40 -1.99
CA ARG A 151 -5.96 15.37 -1.53
C ARG A 151 -4.67 14.71 -1.04
N VAL A 152 -4.72 13.40 -0.79
CA VAL A 152 -3.64 12.64 -0.16
C VAL A 152 -3.41 11.35 -0.94
N ILE A 153 -2.14 11.06 -1.25
CA ILE A 153 -1.70 9.77 -1.77
C ILE A 153 -0.79 9.13 -0.72
N ALA A 154 -1.11 7.92 -0.29
CA ALA A 154 -0.31 7.13 0.63
C ALA A 154 0.42 6.00 -0.12
N THR A 155 1.70 5.80 0.17
CA THR A 155 2.54 4.78 -0.46
C THR A 155 3.27 3.95 0.59
N GLY A 156 3.46 2.66 0.33
CA GLY A 156 4.01 1.70 1.30
C GLY A 156 5.53 1.68 1.44
N HIS A 157 6.21 2.82 1.38
CA HIS A 157 7.67 2.89 1.58
C HIS A 157 8.00 2.66 3.08
N ASN A 158 8.96 1.79 3.39
CA ASN A 158 9.42 1.47 4.75
C ASN A 158 10.93 1.31 4.83
#